data_AF-A0A235CLT8-F1
#
_entry.id   AF-A0A235CLT8-F1
#
_cell.length_a   1.000
_cell.length_b   1.000
_cell.length_c   1.000
_cell.angle_alpha   90.00
_cell.angle_beta   90.00
_cell.angle_gamma   90.00
#
_symmetry.space_group_name_H-M   'P 1'
#
loop_
_entity.id
_entity.type
_entity.pdbx_description
1 polymer ?
#
loop_
_entity_poly.entity_id
_entity_poly.type
_entity_poly.pdbx_seq_one_letter_code
_entity_poly.pdbx_strand_id
1 'polypeptide(L)'
;MQEKFVYVFSGEFENIEAACLYSQSQWEPEPDESVSDEEYAAWEDRNPSHELLKNINSYLDEDFIETVDLDFQYLSSIGVAASDIAYIKNNIGGANILVLIYEQALGGFPLKETPVSNASLTYCGQFKIKL
;
A
#
# COMPACT_ATOMS: atom_id res chain seq x y z
N MET A 1 -6.67 15.16 19.86
CA MET A 1 -6.33 13.97 19.06
C MET A 1 -5.67 14.46 17.79
N GLN A 2 -4.53 13.89 17.43
CA GLN A 2 -3.87 14.17 16.16
C GLN A 2 -4.73 13.62 15.02
N GLU A 3 -4.93 14.39 13.96
CA GLU A 3 -5.62 13.88 12.78
C GLU A 3 -4.76 12.78 12.16
N LYS A 4 -5.36 11.63 11.86
CA LYS A 4 -4.72 10.50 11.19
C LYS A 4 -5.30 10.39 9.78
N PHE A 5 -4.46 10.06 8.82
CA PHE A 5 -4.86 9.88 7.44
C PHE A 5 -4.51 8.50 6.91
N VAL A 6 -5.31 8.07 5.93
CA VAL A 6 -5.03 6.89 5.10
C VAL A 6 -5.05 7.29 3.64
N TYR A 7 -4.07 6.83 2.89
CA TYR A 7 -4.00 6.93 1.44
C TYR A 7 -4.64 5.67 0.86
N VAL A 8 -5.67 5.83 0.04
CA VAL A 8 -6.44 4.72 -0.51
C VAL A 8 -6.13 4.58 -1.98
N PHE A 9 -5.79 3.36 -2.39
CA PHE A 9 -5.72 2.93 -3.78
C PHE A 9 -6.77 1.86 -4.03
N SER A 10 -7.21 1.77 -5.27
CA SER A 10 -8.04 0.68 -5.76
C SER A 10 -7.35 0.01 -6.95
N GLY A 11 -7.51 -1.31 -7.07
CA GLY A 11 -6.96 -2.07 -8.18
C GLY A 11 -7.81 -3.28 -8.54
N GLU A 12 -7.62 -3.75 -9.76
CA GLU A 12 -8.22 -4.98 -10.27
C GLU A 12 -7.14 -6.06 -10.32
N PHE A 13 -7.23 -7.05 -9.43
CA PHE A 13 -6.30 -8.16 -9.31
C PHE A 13 -7.02 -9.50 -9.46
N GLU A 14 -6.30 -10.56 -9.80
CA GLU A 14 -6.89 -11.91 -9.88
C GLU A 14 -7.45 -12.38 -8.53
N ASN A 15 -6.74 -12.06 -7.44
CA ASN A 15 -7.09 -12.40 -6.07
C ASN A 15 -6.30 -11.51 -5.09
N ILE A 16 -6.56 -11.65 -3.79
CA ILE A 16 -5.91 -10.87 -2.73
C ILE A 16 -4.41 -11.19 -2.64
N GLU A 17 -3.99 -12.42 -2.93
CA GLU A 17 -2.58 -12.81 -2.92
C GLU A 17 -1.78 -12.06 -4.00
N ALA A 18 -2.32 -11.96 -5.22
CA ALA A 18 -1.72 -11.20 -6.30
C ALA A 18 -1.62 -9.70 -5.96
N ALA A 19 -2.62 -9.17 -5.25
CA ALA A 19 -2.56 -7.80 -4.76
C ALA A 19 -1.47 -7.62 -3.69
N CYS A 20 -1.34 -8.56 -2.75
CA CYS A 20 -0.28 -8.53 -1.73
C CYS A 20 1.12 -8.59 -2.35
N LEU A 21 1.34 -9.36 -3.41
CA LEU A 21 2.62 -9.37 -4.14
C LEU A 21 3.00 -7.99 -4.69
N TYR A 22 2.01 -7.15 -4.99
CA TYR A 22 2.23 -5.79 -5.47
C TYR A 22 2.41 -4.78 -4.32
N SER A 23 1.54 -4.89 -3.30
CA SER A 23 1.41 -3.91 -2.22
C SER A 23 2.30 -4.15 -1.02
N GLN A 24 2.91 -5.33 -0.89
CA GLN A 24 3.77 -5.70 0.25
C GLN A 24 5.22 -5.90 -0.21
N SER A 25 6.15 -5.83 0.75
CA SER A 25 7.56 -6.10 0.48
C SER A 25 7.75 -7.57 0.08
N GLN A 26 8.60 -7.81 -0.92
CA GLN A 26 8.91 -9.15 -1.41
C GLN A 26 10.40 -9.40 -1.27
N TRP A 27 10.72 -10.46 -0.52
CA TRP A 27 12.07 -10.95 -0.33
C TRP A 27 12.32 -12.16 -1.24
N GLU A 28 13.41 -12.12 -2.00
CA GLU A 28 13.98 -13.33 -2.56
C GLU A 28 14.38 -14.29 -1.44
N PRO A 29 14.42 -15.61 -1.69
CA PRO A 29 14.95 -16.57 -0.73
C PRO A 29 16.34 -16.14 -0.26
N GLU A 30 16.54 -16.12 1.05
CA GLU A 30 17.83 -15.81 1.64
C GLU A 30 18.87 -16.86 1.15
N PRO A 31 20.03 -16.42 0.64
CA PRO A 31 21.10 -17.34 0.27
C PRO A 31 21.58 -18.15 1.47
N ASP A 32 22.05 -19.38 1.22
CA ASP A 32 22.66 -20.17 2.28
C ASP A 32 24.07 -19.66 2.63
N GLU A 33 24.63 -20.16 3.74
CA GLU A 33 25.96 -19.77 4.25
C GLU A 33 27.13 -20.13 3.30
N SER A 34 26.88 -20.81 2.16
CA SER A 34 27.93 -21.16 1.21
C SER A 34 28.26 -20.05 0.22
N VAL A 35 27.42 -19.02 0.10
CA VAL A 35 27.70 -17.86 -0.76
C VAL A 35 28.76 -16.96 -0.15
N SER A 36 29.46 -16.19 -0.99
CA SER A 36 30.41 -15.19 -0.54
C SER A 36 29.71 -13.97 0.08
N ASP A 37 30.44 -13.21 0.92
CA ASP A 37 29.97 -11.93 1.47
C ASP A 37 29.51 -10.95 0.37
N GLU A 38 30.18 -10.98 -0.79
CA GLU A 38 29.85 -10.15 -1.95
C GLU A 38 28.52 -10.56 -2.59
N GLU A 39 28.24 -11.86 -2.67
CA GLU A 39 26.95 -12.38 -3.17
C GLU A 39 25.80 -12.09 -2.19
N TYR A 40 26.06 -12.20 -0.89
CA TYR A 40 25.09 -11.86 0.15
C TYR A 40 24.77 -10.36 0.15
N ALA A 41 25.78 -9.49 0.09
CA ALA A 41 25.58 -8.04 0.00
C ALA A 41 24.79 -7.64 -1.27
N ALA A 42 25.08 -8.29 -2.41
CA ALA A 42 24.30 -8.06 -3.64
C ALA A 42 22.85 -8.55 -3.53
N TRP A 43 22.56 -9.53 -2.66
CA TRP A 43 21.20 -9.96 -2.33
C TRP A 43 20.50 -8.94 -1.42
N GLU A 44 21.19 -8.39 -0.42
CA GLU A 44 20.66 -7.31 0.41
C GLU A 44 20.35 -6.06 -0.43
N ASP A 45 21.22 -5.68 -1.37
CA ASP A 45 21.03 -4.48 -2.20
C ASP A 45 19.76 -4.52 -3.09
N ARG A 46 19.26 -5.72 -3.40
CA ARG A 46 18.05 -5.90 -4.22
C ARG A 46 16.81 -6.29 -3.40
N ASN A 47 16.95 -6.44 -2.07
CA ASN A 47 15.87 -6.85 -1.17
C ASN A 47 15.63 -5.85 -0.01
N PRO A 48 14.37 -5.69 0.44
CA PRO A 48 13.19 -6.18 -0.24
C PRO A 48 12.90 -5.38 -1.50
N SER A 49 12.33 -6.06 -2.49
CA SER A 49 11.71 -5.37 -3.62
C SER A 49 10.29 -4.92 -3.23
N HIS A 50 9.83 -3.79 -3.76
CA HIS A 50 8.52 -3.26 -3.40
C HIS A 50 7.85 -2.56 -4.59
N GLU A 51 6.93 -3.28 -5.23
CA GLU A 51 6.25 -2.81 -6.45
C GLU A 51 5.43 -1.53 -6.23
N LEU A 52 4.86 -1.36 -5.03
CA LEU A 52 4.16 -0.15 -4.60
C LEU A 52 4.99 1.15 -4.69
N LEU A 53 6.33 1.06 -4.69
CA LEU A 53 7.19 2.23 -4.91
C LEU A 53 7.00 2.86 -6.30
N LYS A 54 6.41 2.12 -7.25
CA LYS A 54 5.97 2.67 -8.55
C LYS A 54 4.82 3.67 -8.42
N ASN A 55 4.05 3.61 -7.33
CA ASN A 55 2.95 4.53 -7.04
C ASN A 55 3.36 5.60 -6.03
N ILE A 56 4.26 5.27 -5.09
CA ILE A 56 4.68 6.14 -4.00
C ILE A 56 6.19 6.23 -3.93
N ASN A 57 6.71 7.42 -4.14
CA ASN A 57 8.13 7.71 -3.95
C ASN A 57 8.41 8.11 -2.49
N SER A 58 8.36 7.14 -1.58
CA SER A 58 8.62 7.37 -0.16
C SER A 58 9.14 6.11 0.55
N TYR A 59 9.53 6.28 1.81
CA TYR A 59 9.70 5.15 2.72
C TYR A 59 8.35 4.44 2.92
N LEU A 60 8.39 3.12 3.03
CA LEU A 60 7.22 2.26 3.23
C LEU A 60 7.53 1.28 4.37
N ASP A 61 6.81 1.43 5.47
CA ASP A 61 6.76 0.46 6.57
C ASP A 61 5.55 -0.46 6.35
N GLU A 62 5.83 -1.73 6.09
CA GLU A 62 4.85 -2.76 5.70
C GLU A 62 3.83 -3.05 6.80
N ASP A 63 4.19 -2.85 8.07
CA ASP A 63 3.28 -3.04 9.21
C ASP A 63 2.07 -2.08 9.15
N PHE A 64 2.17 -1.03 8.35
CA PHE A 64 1.15 0.00 8.16
C PHE A 64 0.62 0.05 6.72
N ILE A 65 0.76 -1.04 5.96
CA ILE A 65 0.14 -1.21 4.65
C ILE A 65 -0.84 -2.38 4.72
N GLU A 66 -2.11 -2.11 4.48
CA GLU A 66 -3.14 -3.14 4.42
C GLU A 66 -3.63 -3.36 3.00
N THR A 67 -3.86 -4.61 2.66
CA THR A 67 -4.47 -5.02 1.38
C THR A 67 -5.70 -5.84 1.69
N VAL A 68 -6.85 -5.34 1.25
CA VAL A 68 -8.16 -5.90 1.61
C VAL A 68 -9.01 -6.06 0.37
N ASP A 69 -9.90 -7.04 0.39
CA ASP A 69 -11.00 -7.09 -0.56
C ASP A 69 -11.77 -5.77 -0.57
N LEU A 70 -12.45 -5.47 -1.66
CA LEU A 70 -13.28 -4.28 -1.77
C LEU A 70 -14.43 -4.30 -0.75
N ASP A 71 -14.14 -3.81 0.46
CA ASP A 71 -15.06 -3.74 1.58
C ASP A 71 -15.18 -2.30 2.10
N PHE A 72 -16.27 -1.66 1.73
CA PHE A 72 -16.58 -0.31 2.20
C PHE A 72 -17.04 -0.26 3.66
N GLN A 73 -17.47 -1.39 4.25
CA GLN A 73 -17.73 -1.45 5.69
C GLN A 73 -16.41 -1.37 6.46
N TYR A 74 -15.34 -1.96 5.93
CA TYR A 74 -14.01 -1.84 6.52
C TYR A 74 -13.53 -0.38 6.58
N LEU A 75 -13.69 0.37 5.48
CA LEU A 75 -13.39 1.82 5.48
C LEU A 75 -14.20 2.57 6.55
N SER A 76 -15.46 2.19 6.76
CA SER A 76 -16.28 2.77 7.82
C SER A 76 -15.79 2.37 9.21
N SER A 77 -15.28 1.15 9.41
CA SER A 77 -14.81 0.69 10.72
C SER A 77 -13.51 1.37 11.15
N ILE A 78 -12.64 1.75 10.20
CA ILE A 78 -11.46 2.58 10.48
C ILE A 78 -11.79 4.08 10.57
N GLY A 79 -13.07 4.46 10.39
CA GLY A 79 -13.57 5.79 10.66
C GLY A 79 -13.53 6.77 9.48
N VAL A 80 -13.41 6.29 8.23
CA VAL A 80 -13.60 7.13 7.04
C VAL A 80 -15.02 7.67 6.99
N ALA A 81 -15.20 8.95 6.64
CA ALA A 81 -16.51 9.57 6.60
C ALA A 81 -17.40 8.98 5.49
N ALA A 82 -18.71 8.90 5.72
CA ALA A 82 -19.65 8.33 4.75
C ALA A 82 -19.65 9.08 3.39
N SER A 83 -19.42 10.39 3.39
CA SER A 83 -19.26 11.19 2.16
C SER A 83 -18.04 10.76 1.35
N ASP A 84 -16.93 10.45 2.04
CA ASP A 84 -15.67 10.06 1.43
C ASP A 84 -15.75 8.62 0.91
N ILE A 85 -16.39 7.72 1.66
CA ILE A 85 -16.70 6.36 1.19
C ILE A 85 -17.57 6.42 -0.08
N ALA A 86 -18.59 7.29 -0.11
CA ALA A 86 -19.40 7.48 -1.31
C ALA A 86 -18.58 8.02 -2.49
N TYR A 87 -17.65 8.94 -2.23
CA TYR A 87 -16.71 9.42 -3.25
C TYR A 87 -15.83 8.27 -3.78
N ILE A 88 -15.21 7.47 -2.90
CA ILE A 88 -14.38 6.32 -3.30
C ILE A 88 -15.19 5.36 -4.16
N LYS A 89 -16.40 4.96 -3.71
CA LYS A 89 -17.32 4.08 -4.46
C LYS A 89 -17.57 4.53 -5.90
N ASN A 90 -17.72 5.84 -6.11
CA ASN A 90 -17.98 6.39 -7.44
C ASN A 90 -16.74 6.42 -8.35
N ASN A 91 -15.55 6.21 -7.79
CA ASN A 91 -14.27 6.34 -8.50
C ASN A 91 -13.45 5.05 -8.57
N ILE A 92 -13.89 3.94 -7.96
CA ILE A 92 -13.12 2.68 -7.97
C ILE A 92 -13.08 1.96 -9.33
N GLY A 93 -13.99 2.29 -10.25
CA GLY A 93 -14.11 1.56 -11.52
C GLY A 93 -14.44 0.08 -11.33
N GLY A 94 -13.68 -0.80 -12.00
CA GLY A 94 -13.80 -2.27 -11.94
C GLY A 94 -12.98 -2.93 -10.83
N ALA A 95 -12.37 -2.14 -9.93
CA ALA A 95 -11.51 -2.65 -8.88
C ALA A 95 -12.23 -3.64 -7.96
N ASN A 96 -11.47 -4.64 -7.48
CA ASN A 96 -11.92 -5.63 -6.51
C ASN A 96 -11.09 -5.63 -5.22
N ILE A 97 -10.01 -4.85 -5.17
CA ILE A 97 -9.10 -4.73 -4.02
C ILE A 97 -8.93 -3.26 -3.64
N LEU A 98 -8.75 -3.00 -2.34
CA LEU A 98 -8.24 -1.75 -1.81
C LEU A 98 -6.85 -1.96 -1.19
N VAL A 99 -5.94 -1.03 -1.46
CA VAL A 99 -4.66 -0.92 -0.76
C VAL A 99 -4.70 0.34 0.09
N LEU A 100 -4.50 0.19 1.39
CA LEU A 100 -4.59 1.24 2.39
C LEU A 100 -3.20 1.48 2.97
N ILE A 101 -2.75 2.71 2.90
CA ILE A 101 -1.42 3.09 3.39
C ILE A 101 -1.63 4.14 4.45
N TYR A 102 -1.36 3.77 5.69
CA TYR A 102 -1.48 4.70 6.81
C TYR A 102 -0.29 5.64 6.82
N GLU A 103 -0.46 6.85 7.37
CA GLU A 103 0.62 7.85 7.45
C GLU A 103 1.87 7.32 8.18
N GLN A 104 1.69 6.37 9.11
CA GLN A 104 2.77 5.67 9.79
C GLN A 104 3.65 4.86 8.83
N ALA A 105 3.08 4.30 7.75
CA ALA A 105 3.84 3.62 6.70
C ALA A 105 4.89 4.55 6.07
N LEU A 106 4.67 5.86 6.15
CA LEU A 106 5.52 6.90 5.56
C LEU A 106 6.49 7.51 6.56
N GLY A 107 6.69 6.85 7.72
CA GLY A 107 7.45 7.38 8.84
C GLY A 107 6.68 8.38 9.70
N GLY A 108 5.35 8.42 9.59
CA GLY A 108 4.47 9.32 10.35
C GLY A 108 4.40 10.75 9.82
N PHE A 109 4.75 10.95 8.54
CA PHE A 109 4.67 12.23 7.85
C PHE A 109 3.80 12.10 6.59
N PRO A 110 3.09 13.16 6.19
CA PRO A 110 2.35 13.15 4.95
C PRO A 110 3.32 13.07 3.75
N LEU A 111 2.85 12.45 2.66
CA LEU A 111 3.60 12.43 1.40
C LEU A 111 3.89 13.85 0.92
N LYS A 112 5.13 14.07 0.47
CA LYS A 112 5.56 15.32 -0.17
C LYS A 112 4.93 15.50 -1.55
N GLU A 113 4.70 14.39 -2.24
CA GLU A 113 4.17 14.33 -3.60
C GLU A 113 2.89 13.52 -3.62
N THR A 114 1.96 13.90 -4.49
CA THR A 114 0.74 13.11 -4.67
C THR A 114 1.11 11.76 -5.28
N PRO A 115 0.56 10.64 -4.76
CA PRO A 115 0.78 9.35 -5.38
C PRO A 115 0.39 9.30 -6.86
N VAL A 116 1.06 8.42 -7.58
CA VAL A 116 0.85 8.23 -9.01
C VAL A 116 -0.06 7.02 -9.23
N SER A 117 -1.12 7.21 -10.03
CA SER A 117 -1.91 6.08 -10.56
C SER A 117 -1.19 5.42 -11.73
N ASN A 118 -1.31 4.11 -11.85
CA ASN A 118 -0.79 3.34 -12.98
C ASN A 118 -1.78 2.24 -13.38
N ALA A 119 -1.35 1.29 -14.22
CA ALA A 119 -2.21 0.22 -14.71
C ALA A 119 -2.68 -0.76 -13.62
N SER A 120 -1.93 -0.89 -12.51
CA SER A 120 -2.24 -1.82 -11.43
C SER A 120 -3.05 -1.16 -10.30
N LEU A 121 -2.70 0.08 -9.94
CA LEU A 121 -3.34 0.81 -8.85
C LEU A 121 -3.74 2.22 -9.28
N THR A 122 -4.98 2.57 -8.97
CA THR A 122 -5.52 3.93 -9.07
C THR A 122 -5.57 4.56 -7.69
N TYR A 123 -4.92 5.70 -7.51
CA TYR A 123 -5.01 6.49 -6.30
C TYR A 123 -6.40 7.14 -6.17
N CYS A 124 -7.12 6.79 -5.10
CA CYS A 124 -8.46 7.29 -4.82
C CYS A 124 -8.45 8.58 -3.99
N GLY A 125 -7.42 8.79 -3.19
CA GLY A 125 -7.28 9.98 -2.36
C GLY A 125 -6.72 9.70 -0.96
N GLN A 126 -6.59 10.79 -0.20
CA GLN A 126 -6.18 10.79 1.19
C GLN A 126 -7.40 11.15 2.05
N PHE A 127 -7.70 10.32 3.04
CA PHE A 127 -8.91 10.44 3.85
C PHE A 127 -8.59 10.46 5.33
N LYS A 128 -9.34 11.26 6.08
CA LYS A 128 -9.25 11.29 7.54
C LYS A 128 -9.85 10.01 8.12
N ILE A 129 -9.20 9.47 9.14
CA ILE A 129 -9.64 8.27 9.87
C ILE A 129 -9.76 8.54 11.37
N LYS A 130 -10.48 7.67 12.07
CA LYS A 130 -10.73 7.76 13.52
C LYS A 130 -10.41 6.40 14.16
N LEU A 131 -9.12 6.06 14.20
CA LEU A 131 -8.56 4.90 14.90
C LEU A 131 -8.14 5.28 16.33
#